data_AF-A0A0G1K5Y3-F1
#
_entry.id   AF-A0A0G1K5Y3-F1
#
_cell.length_a   1.000
_cell.length_b   1.000
_cell.length_c   1.000
_cell.angle_alpha   90.00
_cell.angle_beta   90.00
_cell.angle_gamma   90.00
#
_symmetry.space_group_name_H-M   'P 1'
#
loop_
_entity.id
_entity.type
_entity.pdbx_description
1 polymer ?
#
loop_
_entity_poly.entity_id
_entity_poly.type
_entity_poly.pdbx_seq_one_letter_code
_entity_poly.pdbx_strand_id
1 'polypeptide(L)' 'MVAQPADVQTESPVQIITGKVLVAGDTVTITSSGKVIEITSRKIDLKQFNGKNITVKGEFSGTTLFVDTVQ' A
#
# COMPACT_ATOMS: atom_id res chain seq x y z
N MET A 1 -29.24 -20.05 23.19
CA MET A 1 -28.14 -20.03 22.21
C MET A 1 -28.52 -19.04 21.13
N VAL A 2 -27.87 -17.88 21.06
CA VAL A 2 -27.95 -16.99 19.89
C VAL A 2 -26.54 -16.50 19.62
N ALA A 3 -25.93 -17.00 18.55
CA ALA A 3 -24.67 -16.45 18.04
C ALA A 3 -25.03 -15.14 17.35
N GLN A 4 -24.44 -14.02 17.80
CA GLN A 4 -24.47 -12.78 17.03
C GLN A 4 -23.81 -13.05 15.66
N PRO A 5 -24.39 -12.56 14.55
CA PRO A 5 -23.65 -12.56 13.30
C PRO A 5 -22.39 -11.74 13.53
N ALA A 6 -21.23 -12.34 13.25
CA ALA A 6 -20.00 -11.57 13.19
C ALA A 6 -20.20 -10.53 12.08
N ASP A 7 -20.34 -9.26 12.47
CA ASP A 7 -20.08 -8.14 11.57
C ASP A 7 -18.65 -8.36 11.05
N VAL A 8 -18.56 -8.94 9.86
CA VAL A 8 -17.31 -9.02 9.11
C VAL A 8 -17.03 -7.60 8.62
N GLN A 9 -16.51 -6.78 9.51
CA GLN A 9 -15.96 -5.49 9.21
C GLN A 9 -14.71 -5.74 8.35
N THR A 10 -14.90 -5.90 7.04
CA THR A 10 -13.81 -5.96 6.06
C THR A 10 -13.26 -4.56 5.81
N GLU A 11 -12.99 -3.81 6.88
CA GLU A 11 -12.18 -2.62 6.77
C GLU A 11 -10.75 -3.10 6.66
N SER A 12 -10.24 -3.22 5.42
CA SER A 12 -8.80 -3.27 5.20
C SER A 12 -8.22 -2.02 5.86
N PRO A 13 -7.46 -2.14 6.96
CA PRO A 13 -7.02 -0.96 7.69
C PRO A 13 -6.16 -0.10 6.75
N VAL A 14 -6.45 1.19 6.72
CA VAL A 14 -5.62 2.17 6.01
C VAL A 14 -4.25 2.19 6.69
N GLN A 15 -3.21 1.98 5.89
CA GLN A 15 -1.84 1.81 6.33
C GLN A 15 -0.96 2.94 5.77
N ILE A 16 0.01 3.35 6.57
CA ILE A 16 0.95 4.41 6.24
C ILE A 16 2.35 3.79 6.22
N ILE A 17 3.03 3.89 5.08
CA ILE A 17 4.32 3.24 4.85
C ILE A 17 5.30 4.28 4.32
N THR A 18 6.42 4.44 5.01
CA THR A 18 7.54 5.26 4.54
C THR A 18 8.65 4.36 4.03
N GLY A 19 9.18 4.66 2.85
CA GLY A 19 10.25 3.86 2.29
C GLY A 19 10.69 4.33 0.90
N LYS A 20 11.72 3.65 0.39
CA LYS A 20 12.27 3.92 -0.94
C LYS A 20 11.42 3.23 -2.00
N VAL A 21 11.00 3.98 -3.00
CA VAL A 21 10.27 3.45 -4.15
C VAL A 21 11.24 2.89 -5.18
N LEU A 22 10.91 1.73 -5.72
CA LEU A 22 11.64 1.09 -6.81
C LEU A 22 10.65 0.67 -7.90
N VAL A 23 10.96 1.04 -9.14
CA VAL A 23 10.19 0.65 -10.33
C VAL A 23 10.96 -0.41 -11.09
N ALA A 24 10.32 -1.56 -11.33
CA ALA A 24 10.85 -2.67 -12.11
C ALA A 24 9.85 -3.05 -13.21
N GLY A 25 10.04 -2.51 -14.41
CA GLY A 25 9.08 -2.65 -15.51
C GLY A 25 7.75 -1.97 -15.16
N ASP A 26 6.70 -2.78 -15.01
CA ASP A 26 5.36 -2.33 -14.64
C ASP A 26 5.06 -2.43 -13.14
N THR A 27 5.91 -3.12 -12.38
CA THR A 27 5.74 -3.26 -10.93
C THR A 27 6.40 -2.09 -10.20
N VAL A 28 5.67 -1.50 -9.27
CA VAL A 28 6.21 -0.49 -8.34
C VAL A 28 6.20 -1.09 -6.93
N THR A 29 7.33 -0.96 -6.24
CA THR A 29 7.48 -1.44 -4.87
C THR A 29 7.98 -0.34 -3.96
N ILE A 30 7.66 -0.45 -2.67
CA ILE A 30 8.24 0.36 -1.61
C ILE A 30 9.00 -0.55 -0.65
N THR A 31 10.26 -0.20 -0.39
CA THR A 31 11.08 -0.90 0.60
C THR A 31 11.04 -0.13 1.90
N SER A 32 10.43 -0.72 2.93
CA SER A 32 10.30 -0.14 4.27
C SER A 32 10.82 -1.13 5.32
N SER A 33 11.77 -0.70 6.14
CA SER A 33 12.35 -1.52 7.22
C SER A 33 12.82 -2.92 6.77
N GLY A 34 13.41 -3.01 5.58
CA GLY A 34 13.89 -4.27 4.98
C GLY A 34 12.82 -5.15 4.34
N LYS A 35 11.53 -4.76 4.41
CA LYS A 35 10.43 -5.43 3.70
C LYS A 35 10.16 -4.75 2.37
N VAL A 36 9.97 -5.53 1.32
CA VAL A 36 9.54 -5.06 0.00
C VAL A 36 8.04 -5.28 -0.12
N ILE A 37 7.30 -4.22 -0.44
CA ILE A 37 5.84 -4.23 -0.53
C ILE A 37 5.47 -3.73 -1.92
N GLU A 38 4.61 -4.45 -2.62
CA GLU A 38 4.06 -3.98 -3.90
C GLU A 38 3.07 -2.84 -3.65
N ILE A 39 3.21 -1.75 -4.40
CA ILE A 39 2.31 -0.60 -4.32
C ILE A 39 1.69 -0.33 -5.69
N THR A 40 0.40 -0.01 -5.69
CA THR A 40 -0.31 0.38 -6.90
C THR A 40 -1.23 1.56 -6.61
N SER A 41 -1.50 2.38 -7.61
CA SER A 41 -2.46 3.48 -7.49
C SER A 41 -3.16 3.73 -8.81
N ARG A 42 -4.46 4.05 -8.76
CA ARG A 42 -5.24 4.45 -9.94
C ARG A 42 -5.21 5.95 -10.20
N LYS A 43 -4.82 6.74 -9.20
CA LYS A 43 -4.91 8.21 -9.20
C LYS A 43 -3.57 8.91 -9.14
N ILE A 44 -2.51 8.19 -8.73
CA ILE A 44 -1.17 8.75 -8.57
C ILE A 44 -0.23 7.95 -9.47
N ASP A 45 0.50 8.63 -10.34
CA ASP A 45 1.58 7.98 -11.07
C ASP A 45 2.75 7.72 -10.10
N LEU A 46 2.86 6.49 -9.59
CA LEU A 46 3.90 6.14 -8.63
C LEU A 46 5.29 6.06 -9.27
N LYS A 47 5.37 5.93 -10.61
CA LYS A 47 6.65 5.79 -11.33
C LYS A 47 7.50 7.06 -11.22
N GLN A 48 6.88 8.23 -11.04
CA GLN A 48 7.58 9.51 -10.83
C GLN A 48 8.41 9.58 -9.53
N PHE A 49 8.16 8.66 -8.59
CA PHE A 49 8.87 8.58 -7.31
C PHE A 49 10.00 7.56 -7.32
N ASN A 50 10.34 6.96 -8.47
CA ASN A 50 11.40 5.96 -8.56
C ASN A 50 12.71 6.45 -7.93
N GLY A 51 13.28 5.64 -7.03
CA GLY A 51 14.51 5.94 -6.31
C GLY A 51 14.34 6.94 -5.14
N LYS A 52 13.17 7.55 -4.96
CA LYS A 52 12.88 8.51 -3.88
C LYS A 52 12.36 7.80 -2.64
N ASN A 53 12.63 8.40 -1.48
CA ASN A 53 12.05 7.98 -0.21
C ASN A 53 10.81 8.82 0.07
N ILE A 54 9.62 8.21 0.05
CA ILE A 54 8.34 8.89 0.22
C ILE A 54 7.51 8.20 1.30
N THR A 55 6.45 8.87 1.76
CA THR A 55 5.43 8.24 2.61
C THR A 55 4.16 8.04 1.80
N VAL A 56 3.65 6.82 1.77
CA VAL A 56 2.41 6.46 1.10
C VAL A 56 1.35 6.09 2.12
N LYS A 57 0.10 6.48 1.86
CA LYS A 57 -1.08 6.09 2.63
C LYS A 57 -2.05 5.38 1.72
N GLY A 58 -2.58 4.23 2.14
CA GLY A 58 -3.47 3.42 1.31
C GLY A 58 -4.00 2.17 2.03
N GLU A 59 -4.72 1.33 1.32
CA GLU A 59 -5.34 0.11 1.87
C GLU A 59 -4.59 -1.15 1.42
N PHE A 60 -4.34 -2.08 2.34
CA PHE A 60 -3.80 -3.39 1.96
C PHE A 60 -4.90 -4.32 1.47
N SER A 61 -4.63 -4.99 0.36
CA SER A 61 -5.42 -6.13 -0.10
C SER A 61 -4.47 -7.25 -0.50
N GLY A 62 -4.40 -8.28 0.35
CA GLY A 62 -3.45 -9.37 0.22
C GLY A 62 -2.02 -8.88 0.43
N THR A 63 -1.23 -8.85 -0.66
CA THR A 63 0.20 -8.46 -0.65
C THR A 63 0.47 -7.08 -1.24
N THR A 64 -0.56 -6.41 -1.76
CA THR A 64 -0.44 -5.15 -2.49
C THR A 64 -1.11 -4.03 -1.70
N LEU A 65 -0.43 -2.89 -1.59
CA LEU A 65 -0.97 -1.66 -1.03
C LEU A 65 -1.55 -0.79 -2.15
N PHE A 66 -2.83 -0.47 -2.05
CA PHE A 66 -3.51 0.46 -2.94
C PHE A 66 -3.34 1.87 -2.40
N VAL A 67 -2.41 2.62 -2.99
CA VAL A 67 -1.99 3.94 -2.52
C VAL A 67 -3.02 5.00 -2.89
N ASP A 68 -3.51 5.68 -1.87
CA ASP A 68 -4.46 6.77 -1.97
C ASP A 68 -3.83 8.16 -1.95
N THR A 69 -2.68 8.30 -1.28
CA THR A 69 -1.99 9.58 -1.07
C THR A 69 -0.49 9.35 -0.95
N VAL A 70 0.31 10.32 -1.43
CA VAL A 70 1.77 10.37 -1.29
C VAL A 70 2.16 11.68 -0.62
N GLN A 71 3.13 11.63 0.29
CA GLN A 71 3.74 12.75 1.02
C GLN A 71 5.26 12.72 0.89
#